data_AF-A0A848UWL9-F1
#
_entry.id   AF-A0A848UWL9-F1
#
_cell.length_a   1.000
_cell.length_b   1.000
_cell.length_c   1.000
_cell.angle_alpha   90.00
_cell.angle_beta   90.00
_cell.angle_gamma   90.00
#
_symmetry.space_group_name_H-M   'P 1'
#
loop_
_entity.id
_entity.type
_entity.pdbx_description
1 polymer ?
#
loop_
_entity_poly.entity_id
_entity_poly.type
_entity_poly.pdbx_seq_one_letter_code
_entity_poly.pdbx_strand_id
1 'polypeptide(L)'
;MSNQTGSGGVRVTGAYDYSLEELEKNLHETDLERFLKIALKAEDYRSAVRIYYLTAIKRLSQLKWIDWQLDKTNYDYVRELREHEAHGEFRSLTHTFELIWYGEAPVSEKEYSLLSPHFDGFIQQLNATTENGAERN
;
A
#
# COMPACT_ATOMS: atom_id res chain seq x y z
N MET A 1 -12.03 27.90 -32.68
CA MET A 1 -12.65 26.62 -32.30
C MET A 1 -11.65 25.88 -31.44
N SER A 2 -11.97 25.75 -30.15
CA SER A 2 -11.07 25.28 -29.10
C SER A 2 -10.94 23.76 -29.11
N ASN A 3 -9.71 23.25 -29.19
CA ASN A 3 -9.45 21.84 -28.94
C ASN A 3 -9.32 21.62 -27.43
N GLN A 4 -10.36 21.06 -26.83
CA GLN A 4 -10.33 20.41 -25.52
C GLN A 4 -10.48 18.91 -25.74
N THR A 5 -9.39 18.18 -25.56
CA THR A 5 -9.34 16.72 -25.34
C THR A 5 -8.06 16.52 -24.53
N GLY A 6 -8.06 16.26 -23.24
CA GLY A 6 -8.88 15.28 -22.52
C GLY A 6 -7.87 14.33 -21.89
N SER A 7 -7.67 14.47 -20.58
CA SER A 7 -6.62 13.85 -19.78
C SER A 7 -6.47 12.35 -20.05
N GLY A 8 -5.26 11.94 -20.41
CA GLY A 8 -4.89 10.55 -20.66
C GLY A 8 -4.84 9.75 -19.35
N GLY A 9 -5.99 9.22 -18.94
CA GLY A 9 -6.05 8.06 -18.05
C GLY A 9 -5.71 6.81 -18.86
N VAL A 10 -4.56 6.21 -18.58
CA VAL A 10 -4.15 4.92 -19.15
C VAL A 10 -5.17 3.86 -18.72
N ARG A 11 -5.97 3.37 -19.67
CA ARG A 11 -6.84 2.20 -19.47
C ARG A 11 -6.02 0.94 -19.70
N VAL A 12 -5.61 0.30 -18.61
CA VAL A 12 -5.11 -1.08 -18.67
C VAL A 12 -6.33 -1.99 -18.88
N THR A 13 -6.43 -2.56 -20.08
CA THR A 13 -7.50 -3.47 -20.46
C THR A 13 -7.35 -4.82 -19.75
N GLY A 14 -8.32 -5.18 -18.91
CA GLY A 14 -8.57 -6.57 -18.51
C GLY A 14 -9.08 -6.76 -17.09
N ALA A 15 -10.39 -6.85 -16.89
CA ALA A 15 -11.06 -7.42 -15.69
C ALA A 15 -10.95 -6.71 -14.32
N TYR A 16 -10.78 -5.39 -14.28
CA TYR A 16 -10.85 -4.61 -13.02
C TYR A 16 -11.77 -3.42 -13.18
N ASP A 17 -12.82 -3.37 -12.38
CA ASP A 17 -13.70 -2.19 -12.25
C ASP A 17 -13.34 -1.39 -10.99
N TYR A 18 -12.08 -1.47 -10.55
CA TYR A 18 -11.53 -0.67 -9.45
C TYR A 18 -10.16 -0.15 -9.86
N SER A 19 -10.05 1.16 -10.01
CA SER A 19 -8.78 1.88 -10.12
C SER A 19 -8.02 1.83 -8.79
N LEU A 20 -6.70 1.93 -8.84
CA LEU A 20 -5.87 1.95 -7.63
C LEU A 20 -6.25 3.14 -6.72
N GLU A 21 -6.70 4.23 -7.32
CA GLU A 21 -7.24 5.41 -6.63
C GLU A 21 -8.54 5.09 -5.88
N GLU A 22 -9.35 4.14 -6.37
CA GLU A 22 -10.57 3.69 -5.67
C GLU A 22 -10.26 2.77 -4.49
N LEU A 23 -9.20 1.97 -4.58
CA LEU A 23 -8.72 1.16 -3.45
C LEU A 23 -8.25 2.05 -2.31
N GLU A 24 -7.55 3.15 -2.64
CA GLU A 24 -7.14 4.16 -1.65
C GLU A 24 -8.33 4.85 -1.02
N LYS A 25 -9.29 5.34 -1.83
CA LYS A 25 -10.48 6.02 -1.30
C LYS A 25 -11.33 5.16 -0.38
N ASN A 26 -11.40 3.85 -0.64
CA ASN A 26 -12.20 2.90 0.12
C ASN A 26 -11.32 1.92 0.91
N LEU A 27 -10.17 2.39 1.42
CA LEU A 27 -9.13 1.54 2.01
C LEU A 27 -9.67 0.57 3.06
N HIS A 28 -10.57 1.04 3.92
CA HIS A 28 -11.14 0.23 5.00
C HIS A 28 -12.11 -0.85 4.50
N GLU A 29 -12.86 -0.58 3.42
CA GLU A 29 -13.90 -1.47 2.86
C GLU A 29 -13.35 -2.44 1.81
N THR A 30 -12.19 -2.11 1.25
CA THR A 30 -11.57 -2.87 0.16
C THR A 30 -10.95 -4.20 0.65
N ASP A 31 -11.23 -5.27 -0.09
CA ASP A 31 -10.58 -6.59 0.04
C ASP A 31 -9.22 -6.59 -0.66
N LEU A 32 -8.23 -5.98 0.00
CA LEU A 32 -6.87 -5.86 -0.52
C LEU A 32 -6.20 -7.22 -0.77
N GLU A 33 -6.56 -8.26 -0.01
CA GLU A 33 -6.00 -9.60 -0.21
C GLU A 33 -6.42 -10.19 -1.57
N ARG A 34 -7.69 -10.03 -1.93
CA ARG A 34 -8.18 -10.43 -3.25
C ARG A 34 -7.43 -9.70 -4.36
N PHE A 35 -7.25 -8.39 -4.25
CA PHE A 35 -6.52 -7.61 -5.26
C PHE A 35 -5.05 -8.01 -5.34
N LEU A 36 -4.40 -8.32 -4.22
CA LEU A 36 -3.02 -8.80 -4.20
C LEU A 36 -2.88 -10.11 -4.99
N LYS A 37 -3.73 -11.11 -4.71
CA LYS A 37 -3.71 -12.40 -5.43
C LYS A 37 -3.87 -12.21 -6.93
N ILE A 38 -4.76 -11.30 -7.30
CA ILE A 38 -5.02 -11.00 -8.70
C ILE A 38 -3.81 -10.31 -9.35
N ALA A 39 -3.20 -9.31 -8.71
CA ALA A 39 -2.00 -8.64 -9.21
C ALA A 39 -0.84 -9.62 -9.40
N LEU A 40 -0.63 -10.52 -8.44
CA LEU A 40 0.40 -11.56 -8.52
C LEU A 40 0.15 -12.55 -9.66
N LYS A 41 -1.11 -12.94 -9.90
CA LYS A 41 -1.47 -13.82 -11.03
C LYS A 41 -1.23 -13.15 -12.39
N ALA A 42 -1.33 -11.82 -12.43
CA ALA A 42 -1.05 -11.03 -13.62
C ALA A 42 0.43 -10.64 -13.75
N GLU A 43 1.30 -11.08 -12.82
CA GLU A 43 2.71 -10.67 -12.73
C GLU A 43 2.89 -9.14 -12.62
N ASP A 44 1.85 -8.44 -12.14
CA ASP A 44 1.89 -7.01 -11.87
C ASP A 44 2.46 -6.76 -10.47
N TYR A 45 3.77 -6.90 -10.38
CA TYR A 45 4.51 -6.74 -9.13
C TYR A 45 4.47 -5.30 -8.59
N ARG A 46 4.32 -4.31 -9.48
CA ARG A 46 4.19 -2.90 -9.08
C ARG A 46 2.89 -2.69 -8.31
N SER A 47 1.78 -3.20 -8.85
CA SER A 47 0.49 -3.18 -8.15
C SER A 47 0.54 -4.02 -6.87
N ALA A 48 1.19 -5.18 -6.87
CA ALA A 48 1.36 -5.99 -5.67
C ALA A 48 2.05 -5.23 -4.54
N VAL A 49 3.16 -4.54 -4.81
CA VAL A 49 3.87 -3.72 -3.81
C VAL A 49 2.98 -2.56 -3.30
N ARG A 50 2.23 -1.90 -4.19
CA ARG A 50 1.28 -0.86 -3.75
C ARG A 50 0.21 -1.42 -2.82
N ILE A 51 -0.36 -2.58 -3.15
CA ILE A 51 -1.39 -3.23 -2.31
C ILE A 51 -0.83 -3.64 -0.95
N TYR A 52 0.41 -4.13 -0.90
CA TYR A 52 1.11 -4.37 0.36
C TYR A 52 1.25 -3.10 1.20
N TYR A 53 1.69 -2.00 0.59
CA TYR A 53 1.85 -0.72 1.30
C TYR A 53 0.50 -0.18 1.82
N LEU A 54 -0.56 -0.26 1.01
CA LEU A 54 -1.93 0.10 1.43
C LEU A 54 -2.43 -0.79 2.58
N THR A 55 -2.09 -2.09 2.56
CA THR A 55 -2.41 -3.01 3.65
C THR A 55 -1.71 -2.59 4.95
N ALA A 56 -0.45 -2.16 4.87
CA ALA A 56 0.29 -1.64 6.02
C ALA A 56 -0.39 -0.39 6.61
N ILE A 57 -0.74 0.59 5.77
CA ILE A 57 -1.47 1.81 6.19
C ILE A 57 -2.81 1.43 6.83
N LYS A 58 -3.58 0.54 6.20
CA LYS A 58 -4.86 0.05 6.73
C LYS A 58 -4.69 -0.53 8.13
N ARG A 59 -3.65 -1.36 8.34
CA ARG A 59 -3.37 -1.97 9.65
C ARG A 59 -2.94 -0.96 10.69
N LEU A 60 -2.02 -0.05 10.36
CA LEU A 60 -1.61 1.03 11.26
C LEU A 60 -2.80 1.90 11.69
N SER A 61 -3.72 2.17 10.76
CA SER A 61 -4.94 2.93 11.05
C SER A 61 -5.92 2.14 11.92
N GLN A 62 -6.11 0.84 11.68
CA GLN A 62 -6.92 -0.04 12.54
C GLN A 62 -6.38 -0.12 13.98
N LEU A 63 -5.05 -0.10 14.13
CA LEU A 63 -4.36 -0.03 15.42
C LEU A 63 -4.41 1.37 16.07
N LYS A 64 -4.97 2.37 15.37
CA LYS A 64 -5.01 3.79 15.77
C LYS A 64 -3.62 4.42 15.97
N TRP A 65 -2.60 3.88 15.31
CA TRP A 65 -1.24 4.43 15.35
C TRP A 65 -1.06 5.57 14.35
N ILE A 66 -1.87 5.57 13.31
CA ILE A 66 -2.02 6.68 12.36
C ILE A 66 -3.50 7.00 12.18
N ASP A 67 -3.78 8.23 11.77
CA ASP A 67 -5.10 8.70 11.36
C ASP A 67 -5.15 8.78 9.83
N TRP A 68 -5.78 7.80 9.19
CA TRP A 68 -5.84 7.72 7.72
C TRP A 68 -6.76 8.80 7.13
N GLN A 69 -6.25 9.56 6.16
CA GLN A 69 -7.01 10.57 5.43
C GLN A 69 -6.58 10.61 3.95
N LEU A 70 -7.53 10.85 3.04
CA LEU A 70 -7.27 10.79 1.60
C LEU A 70 -6.25 11.84 1.10
N ASP A 71 -6.18 12.98 1.77
CA ASP A 71 -5.31 14.11 1.44
C ASP A 71 -3.93 14.07 2.11
N LYS A 72 -3.69 13.10 3.01
CA LYS A 72 -2.39 12.89 3.64
C LYS A 72 -1.39 12.24 2.71
N THR A 73 -0.15 12.70 2.80
CA THR A 73 0.98 12.10 2.08
C THR A 73 1.52 10.89 2.84
N ASN A 74 2.28 10.04 2.16
CA ASN A 74 3.02 8.95 2.81
C ASN A 74 3.93 9.45 3.95
N TYR A 75 4.51 10.64 3.77
CA TYR A 75 5.38 11.25 4.77
C TYR A 75 4.60 11.71 6.01
N ASP A 76 3.33 12.08 5.88
CA ASP A 76 2.49 12.41 7.03
C ASP A 76 2.28 11.19 7.93
N TYR A 77 2.01 10.02 7.34
CA TYR A 77 1.92 8.76 8.09
C TYR A 77 3.23 8.38 8.77
N VAL A 78 4.37 8.59 8.11
CA VAL A 78 5.69 8.39 8.73
C VAL A 78 5.87 9.33 9.93
N ARG A 79 5.47 10.59 9.81
CA ARG A 79 5.59 11.57 10.91
C ARG A 79 4.73 11.24 12.11
N GLU A 80 3.51 10.74 11.90
CA GLU A 80 2.62 10.31 12.98
C GLU A 80 3.23 9.18 13.83
N LEU A 81 4.03 8.32 13.20
CA LEU A 81 4.73 7.26 13.89
C LEU A 81 6.03 7.69 14.58
N ARG A 82 6.47 8.96 14.54
CA ARG A 82 7.84 9.35 14.96
C ARG A 82 8.32 8.77 16.31
N GLU A 83 7.45 8.70 17.31
CA GLU A 83 7.76 8.18 18.66
C GLU A 83 7.38 6.70 18.85
N HIS A 84 6.87 6.05 17.81
CA HIS A 84 6.45 4.65 17.80
C HIS A 84 7.59 3.73 17.32
N GLU A 85 7.71 2.53 17.90
CA GLU A 85 8.74 1.55 17.53
C GLU A 85 8.69 1.15 16.03
N ALA A 86 7.49 1.15 15.46
CA ALA A 86 7.24 0.86 14.04
C ALA A 86 7.77 1.94 13.08
N HIS A 87 8.20 3.11 13.56
CA HIS A 87 8.63 4.24 12.73
C HIS A 87 9.75 3.87 11.74
N GLY A 88 10.81 3.23 12.25
CA GLY A 88 12.01 2.98 11.46
C GLY A 88 11.74 2.05 10.27
N GLU A 89 10.96 1.01 10.52
CA GLU A 89 10.57 0.03 9.50
C GLU A 89 9.58 0.64 8.50
N PHE A 90 8.51 1.29 8.99
CA PHE A 90 7.53 1.93 8.11
C PHE A 90 8.13 3.03 7.23
N ARG A 91 9.09 3.81 7.76
CA ARG A 91 9.84 4.80 6.97
C ARG A 91 10.65 4.14 5.86
N SER A 92 11.27 2.99 6.13
CA SER A 92 12.06 2.26 5.15
C SER A 92 11.16 1.68 4.04
N LEU A 93 10.01 1.11 4.41
CA LEU A 93 9.01 0.63 3.44
C LEU A 93 8.44 1.78 2.59
N THR A 94 8.18 2.93 3.20
CA THR A 94 7.69 4.12 2.51
C THR A 94 8.69 4.59 1.45
N HIS A 95 9.98 4.64 1.79
CA HIS A 95 11.01 5.03 0.82
C HIS A 95 11.08 4.06 -0.37
N THR A 96 11.07 2.76 -0.10
CA THR A 96 11.05 1.72 -1.14
C THR A 96 9.80 1.83 -2.03
N PHE A 97 8.63 2.05 -1.42
CA PHE A 97 7.39 2.28 -2.16
C PHE A 97 7.50 3.50 -3.07
N GLU A 98 8.01 4.63 -2.57
CA GLU A 98 8.18 5.86 -3.37
C GLU A 98 9.13 5.66 -4.55
N LEU A 99 10.23 4.92 -4.37
CA LEU A 99 11.15 4.60 -5.46
C LEU A 99 10.48 3.81 -6.57
N ILE A 100 9.60 2.87 -6.22
CA ILE A 100 8.84 2.06 -7.19
C ILE A 100 7.73 2.89 -7.84
N TRP A 101 7.08 3.75 -7.05
CA TRP A 101 5.95 4.56 -7.50
C TRP A 101 6.38 5.68 -8.45
N TYR A 102 7.49 6.36 -8.16
CA TYR A 102 8.04 7.39 -9.04
C TYR A 102 9.04 6.83 -10.06
N GLY A 103 9.41 5.56 -9.93
CA GLY A 103 10.25 4.87 -10.90
C GLY A 103 9.52 4.65 -12.23
N GLU A 104 10.27 4.81 -13.33
CA GLU A 104 9.78 4.54 -14.68
C GLU A 104 9.92 3.06 -15.07
N ALA A 105 10.81 2.33 -14.40
CA ALA A 105 11.06 0.92 -14.68
C ALA A 105 9.97 0.02 -14.08
N PRO A 106 9.58 -1.06 -14.78
CA PRO A 106 8.76 -2.10 -14.18
C PRO A 106 9.53 -2.82 -13.07
N VAL A 107 8.82 -3.31 -12.07
CA VAL A 107 9.40 -4.16 -11.02
C VAL A 107 9.53 -5.56 -11.59
N SER A 108 10.74 -6.10 -11.65
CA SER A 108 10.97 -7.50 -12.05
C SER A 108 10.56 -8.47 -10.93
N GLU A 109 10.30 -9.72 -11.28
CA GLU A 109 10.03 -10.78 -10.30
C GLU A 109 11.17 -10.92 -9.28
N LYS A 110 12.41 -10.75 -9.72
CA LYS A 110 13.59 -10.79 -8.84
C LYS A 110 13.58 -9.66 -7.81
N GLU A 111 13.31 -8.43 -8.25
CA GLU A 111 13.17 -7.29 -7.34
C GLU A 111 11.99 -7.49 -6.40
N TYR A 112 10.84 -7.89 -6.93
CA TYR A 112 9.66 -8.21 -6.14
C TYR A 112 9.96 -9.24 -5.04
N SER A 113 10.66 -10.33 -5.37
CA SER A 113 10.98 -11.40 -4.42
C SER A 113 11.92 -10.96 -3.31
N LEU A 114 12.73 -9.92 -3.54
CA LEU A 114 13.57 -9.29 -2.52
C LEU A 114 12.78 -8.30 -1.66
N LEU A 115 11.77 -7.65 -2.23
CA LEU A 115 10.99 -6.60 -1.58
C LEU A 115 9.83 -7.13 -0.75
N SER A 116 9.05 -8.08 -1.30
CA SER A 116 7.80 -8.56 -0.71
C SER A 116 7.95 -9.10 0.72
N PRO A 117 9.03 -9.79 1.11
CA PRO A 117 9.18 -10.29 2.48
C PRO A 117 9.25 -9.16 3.52
N HIS A 118 9.77 -7.99 3.16
CA HIS A 118 9.83 -6.84 4.07
C HIS A 118 8.45 -6.25 4.34
N PHE A 119 7.62 -6.14 3.30
CA PHE A 119 6.25 -5.65 3.46
C PHE A 119 5.38 -6.67 4.21
N ASP A 120 5.46 -7.95 3.83
CA ASP A 120 4.71 -9.01 4.49
C ASP A 120 5.12 -9.15 5.96
N GLY A 121 6.42 -9.17 6.25
CA GLY A 121 6.95 -9.24 7.61
C GLY A 121 6.42 -8.12 8.50
N PHE A 122 6.44 -6.87 8.02
CA PHE A 122 5.88 -5.74 8.76
C PHE A 122 4.38 -5.90 9.01
N ILE A 123 3.60 -6.34 8.01
CA ILE A 123 2.16 -6.58 8.18
C ILE A 123 1.92 -7.68 9.21
N GLN A 124 2.69 -8.76 9.20
CA GLN A 124 2.57 -9.83 10.19
C GLN A 124 2.87 -9.33 11.60
N GLN A 125 3.87 -8.47 11.77
CA GLN A 125 4.17 -7.83 13.05
C GLN A 125 2.96 -7.01 13.54
N LEU A 126 2.34 -6.19 12.68
CA LEU A 126 1.16 -5.41 13.03
C LEU A 126 -0.04 -6.30 13.41
N ASN A 127 -0.22 -7.43 12.72
CA ASN A 127 -1.26 -8.41 13.02
C ASN A 127 -1.08 -9.01 14.42
N ALA A 128 0.15 -9.43 14.75
CA ALA A 128 0.48 -10.00 16.05
C ALA A 128 0.27 -9.00 17.19
N THR A 129 0.47 -7.70 16.96
CA THR A 129 0.17 -6.66 17.96
C THR A 129 -1.32 -6.55 18.27
N THR A 130 -2.19 -6.82 17.30
CA THR A 130 -3.66 -6.82 17.50
C THR A 130 -4.11 -7.97 18.40
N GLU A 131 -3.51 -9.15 18.22
CA GLU A 131 -3.87 -10.37 18.97
C GLU A 131 -3.43 -10.29 20.44
N ASN A 132 -2.23 -9.76 20.70
CA ASN A 132 -1.68 -9.62 22.06
C ASN A 132 -2.42 -8.56 22.92
N GLY A 133 -3.16 -7.64 22.30
CA GLY A 133 -3.99 -6.65 23.01
C GLY A 133 -5.35 -7.18 23.47
N ALA A 134 -5.83 -8.27 22.89
CA ALA A 134 -7.15 -8.84 23.17
C ALA A 134 -7.20 -9.70 24.45
N GLU A 135 -6.05 -10.14 24.98
CA GLU A 135 -5.96 -11.00 26.17
C GLU A 135 -5.79 -10.25 27.50
N ARG A 136 -5.90 -8.91 27.52
CA ARG A 136 -5.67 -8.08 28.72
C ARG A 136 -6.91 -7.38 29.30
N ASN A 137 -8.13 -7.83 28.97
CA ASN A 137 -9.36 -7.34 29.60
C ASN A 137 -10.14 -8.46 30.29
#